data_AF-A0A450Z5A6-F1
#
_entry.id   AF-A0A450Z5A6-F1
#
_cell.length_a   1.000
_cell.length_b   1.000
_cell.length_c   1.000
_cell.angle_alpha   90.00
_cell.angle_beta   90.00
_cell.angle_gamma   90.00
#
_symmetry.space_group_name_H-M   'P 1'
#
loop_
_entity.id
_entity.type
_entity.pdbx_description
1 polymer ?
#
loop_
_entity_poly.entity_id
_entity_poly.type
_entity_poly.pdbx_seq_one_letter_code
_entity_poly.pdbx_strand_id
1 'polypeptide(L)'
;MKVSATGRFNRIAKKLPPNIKTALDLAIRTIMTKPQAGRMKTGDLAGIRVHKFKVKSQLYLLSYIVDADNGRITLLYFGTHEK
;
A
#
# COMPACT_ATOMS: atom_id res chain seq x y z
N MET A 1 -0.96 13.81 6.91
CA MET A 1 -0.35 12.48 7.18
C MET A 1 0.97 12.37 6.43
N LYS A 2 2.01 11.84 7.06
CA LYS A 2 3.34 11.68 6.44
C LYS A 2 3.48 10.24 5.90
N VAL A 3 3.87 10.09 4.65
CA VAL A 3 4.07 8.77 4.02
C VAL A 3 5.55 8.45 3.99
N SER A 4 5.91 7.21 4.31
CA SER A 4 7.26 6.67 4.24
C SER A 4 7.21 5.29 3.60
N ALA A 5 8.27 4.87 2.93
CA ALA A 5 8.32 3.59 2.24
C ALA A 5 9.57 2.83 2.65
N THR A 6 9.46 1.50 2.75
CA THR A 6 10.63 0.65 2.98
C THR A 6 11.52 0.59 1.73
N GLY A 7 12.81 0.28 1.92
CA GLY A 7 13.72 0.09 0.79
C GLY A 7 13.26 -1.00 -0.18
N ARG A 8 12.58 -2.04 0.31
CA ARG A 8 11.96 -3.09 -0.52
C ARG A 8 10.85 -2.53 -1.41
N PHE A 9 9.93 -1.76 -0.84
CA PHE A 9 8.89 -1.09 -1.61
C PHE A 9 9.48 -0.17 -2.68
N ASN A 10 10.49 0.63 -2.34
CA ASN A 10 11.06 1.59 -3.28
C ASN A 10 11.73 0.90 -4.48
N ARG A 11 12.40 -0.24 -4.26
CA ARG A 11 12.96 -1.08 -5.33
C ARG A 11 11.88 -1.61 -6.27
N ILE A 12 10.72 -2.02 -5.74
CA ILE A 12 9.60 -2.49 -6.55
C ILE A 12 8.99 -1.31 -7.32
N ALA A 13 8.64 -0.23 -6.62
CA ALA A 13 8.04 0.96 -7.20
C ALA A 13 8.86 1.53 -8.36
N LYS A 14 10.20 1.50 -8.27
CA LYS A 14 11.09 1.93 -9.34
C LYS A 14 10.90 1.13 -10.64
N LYS A 15 10.73 -0.19 -10.52
CA LYS A 15 10.56 -1.14 -11.64
C LYS A 15 9.16 -1.18 -12.23
N LEU A 16 8.18 -0.50 -11.61
CA LEU A 16 6.81 -0.51 -12.10
C LEU A 16 6.66 0.28 -13.40
N PRO A 17 5.83 -0.21 -14.34
CA PRO A 17 5.47 0.55 -15.51
C PRO A 17 4.57 1.74 -15.14
N PRO A 18 4.57 2.82 -15.93
CA PRO A 18 3.95 4.11 -15.59
C PRO A 18 2.44 4.00 -15.29
N ASN A 19 1.72 3.13 -15.99
CA ASN A 19 0.30 2.87 -15.73
C ASN A 19 0.03 2.34 -14.31
N ILE A 20 0.92 1.50 -13.77
CA ILE A 20 0.79 0.98 -12.42
C ILE A 20 1.24 2.03 -11.40
N LYS A 21 2.26 2.84 -11.72
CA LYS A 21 2.68 3.96 -10.87
C LYS A 21 1.55 4.96 -10.63
N THR A 22 0.79 5.32 -11.67
CA THR A 22 -0.38 6.20 -11.53
C THR A 22 -1.45 5.59 -10.63
N ALA A 23 -1.74 4.29 -10.80
CA ALA A 23 -2.70 3.60 -9.95
C ALA A 23 -2.22 3.49 -8.49
N LEU A 24 -0.93 3.26 -8.29
CA LEU A 24 -0.28 3.23 -6.97
C LEU A 24 -0.34 4.59 -6.29
N ASP A 25 -0.08 5.69 -7.01
CA ASP A 25 -0.21 7.06 -6.48
C ASP A 25 -1.64 7.34 -6.02
N LEU A 26 -2.63 6.96 -6.84
CA LEU A 26 -4.05 7.09 -6.49
C LEU A 26 -4.43 6.26 -5.25
N ALA A 27 -3.92 5.04 -5.14
CA ALA A 27 -4.12 4.19 -3.98
C ALA A 27 -3.49 4.80 -2.72
N ILE A 28 -2.27 5.35 -2.81
CA ILE A 28 -1.59 6.03 -1.70
C ILE A 28 -2.42 7.25 -1.26
N ARG A 29 -2.89 8.08 -2.19
CA ARG A 29 -3.77 9.22 -1.88
C ARG A 29 -5.05 8.79 -1.16
N THR A 30 -5.67 7.71 -1.64
CA THR A 30 -6.87 7.13 -1.01
C THR A 30 -6.59 6.70 0.42
N ILE A 31 -5.45 6.05 0.68
CA ILE A 31 -5.03 5.63 2.02
C ILE A 31 -4.67 6.85 2.89
N MET A 32 -4.09 7.92 2.33
CA MET A 32 -3.81 9.15 3.06
C MET A 32 -5.09 9.87 3.50
N THR A 33 -6.17 9.82 2.71
CA THR A 33 -7.46 10.40 3.10
C THR A 33 -8.26 9.45 3.99
N LYS A 34 -8.24 8.16 3.69
CA LYS A 34 -8.96 7.10 4.40
C LYS A 34 -8.01 5.96 4.73
N PRO A 35 -7.21 6.07 5.81
CA PRO A 35 -6.28 5.01 6.19
C PRO A 35 -6.98 3.69 6.51
N GLN A 36 -8.28 3.73 6.83
CA GLN A 36 -9.16 2.58 7.09
C GLN A 36 -9.62 1.85 5.82
N ALA A 37 -9.31 2.36 4.62
CA ALA A 37 -9.69 1.72 3.35
C ALA A 37 -9.00 0.37 3.09
N GLY A 38 -7.91 0.07 3.80
CA GLY A 38 -7.24 -1.23 3.76
C GLY A 38 -7.78 -2.16 4.83
N ARG A 39 -7.89 -3.44 4.49
CA ARG A 39 -8.33 -4.47 5.43
C ARG A 39 -7.19 -4.75 6.40
N MET A 40 -7.45 -4.56 7.70
CA MET A 40 -6.48 -4.87 8.75
C MET A 40 -6.30 -6.38 8.86
N LYS A 41 -5.04 -6.83 8.92
CA LYS A 41 -4.73 -8.20 9.31
C LYS A 41 -4.87 -8.34 10.83
N THR A 42 -5.57 -9.37 11.27
CA THR A 42 -5.70 -9.78 12.67
C THR A 42 -4.72 -10.92 12.98
N GLY A 43 -4.30 -11.08 14.24
CA GLY A 43 -3.31 -12.08 14.68
C GLY A 43 -1.90 -11.51 14.81
N ASP A 44 -0.85 -12.32 14.60
CA ASP A 44 0.57 -11.93 14.71
C ASP A 44 1.01 -10.79 13.75
N LEU A 45 0.18 -10.45 12.76
CA LEU A 45 0.37 -9.35 11.82
C LEU A 45 -0.51 -8.13 12.15
N ALA A 46 -0.99 -8.03 13.39
CA ALA A 46 -1.75 -6.90 13.89
C ALA A 46 -1.01 -5.58 13.62
N GLY A 47 -1.70 -4.64 12.97
CA GLY A 47 -1.14 -3.34 12.57
C GLY A 47 -0.80 -3.22 11.08
N ILE A 48 -0.70 -4.32 10.34
CA ILE A 48 -0.55 -4.27 8.87
C ILE A 48 -1.93 -4.23 8.22
N ARG A 49 -2.13 -3.22 7.36
CA ARG A 49 -3.30 -3.09 6.49
C ARG A 49 -2.93 -3.44 5.06
N VAL A 50 -3.84 -4.10 4.36
CA VAL A 50 -3.70 -4.43 2.95
C VAL A 50 -4.82 -3.77 2.16
N HIS A 51 -4.45 -2.84 1.28
CA HIS A 51 -5.37 -2.24 0.34
C HIS A 51 -5.28 -3.00 -0.98
N LYS A 52 -6.42 -3.55 -1.44
CA LYS A 52 -6.51 -4.28 -2.70
C LYS A 52 -7.15 -3.38 -3.73
N PHE A 53 -6.53 -3.26 -4.90
CA PHE A 53 -7.08 -2.49 -6.00
C PHE A 53 -6.78 -3.17 -7.33
N LYS A 54 -7.70 -3.03 -8.28
CA LYS A 54 -7.57 -3.63 -9.60
C LYS A 54 -7.06 -2.58 -10.58
N VAL A 55 -6.03 -2.91 -11.35
CA VAL A 55 -5.53 -2.06 -12.43
C VAL A 55 -5.70 -2.81 -13.72
N LYS A 56 -6.60 -2.32 -14.59
CA LYS A 56 -7.06 -3.04 -15.78
C LYS A 56 -7.61 -4.42 -15.39
N SER A 57 -6.92 -5.50 -15.76
CA SER A 57 -7.32 -6.88 -15.45
C SER A 57 -6.60 -7.49 -14.25
N GLN A 58 -5.56 -6.83 -13.72
CA GLN A 58 -4.70 -7.40 -12.68
C GLN A 58 -5.05 -6.85 -11.30
N LEU A 59 -5.15 -7.74 -10.31
CA LEU A 59 -5.34 -7.36 -8.91
C LEU A 59 -3.98 -7.10 -8.25
N TYR A 60 -3.84 -5.92 -7.67
CA TYR A 60 -2.68 -5.50 -6.92
C TYR A 60 -3.00 -5.37 -5.43
N LEU A 61 -1.98 -5.62 -4.62
CA LEU A 61 -1.99 -5.48 -3.18
C LEU A 61 -0.95 -4.45 -2.75
N LEU A 62 -1.37 -3.55 -1.87
CA LEU A 62 -0.49 -2.62 -1.18
C LEU A 62 -0.59 -2.88 0.33
N SER A 63 0.52 -3.35 0.90
CA SER A 63 0.66 -3.55 2.34
C SER A 63 1.27 -2.30 2.98
N TYR A 64 0.64 -1.80 4.03
CA TYR A 64 1.05 -0.59 4.73
C TYR A 64 0.69 -0.65 6.21
N ILE A 65 1.41 0.12 7.03
CA ILE A 65 1.11 0.34 8.45
C ILE A 65 0.58 1.75 8.61
N VAL A 66 -0.44 1.92 9.44
CA VAL A 66 -0.97 3.22 9.82
C VAL A 66 -0.62 3.46 11.27
N ASP A 67 0.22 4.46 11.49
CA ASP A 67 0.50 5.02 12.80
C ASP A 67 -0.46 6.19 13.01
N ALA A 68 -1.59 5.91 13.66
CA ALA A 68 -2.63 6.91 13.89
C ALA A 68 -2.17 8.00 14.88
N ASP A 69 -1.32 7.63 15.82
CA ASP A 69 -0.77 8.50 16.86
C ASP A 69 0.16 9.58 16.26
N ASN A 70 1.10 9.17 15.42
CA ASN A 70 2.02 10.08 14.73
C ASN A 70 1.51 10.57 13.36
N GLY A 71 0.33 10.14 12.93
CA GLY A 71 -0.23 10.44 11.60
C GLY A 71 0.67 9.99 10.45
N ARG A 72 1.35 8.85 10.59
CA ARG A 72 2.31 8.30 9.60
C ARG A 72 1.76 7.06 8.91
N ILE A 73 2.07 6.92 7.62
CA ILE A 73 1.77 5.72 6.83
C ILE A 73 3.09 5.14 6.32
N THR A 74 3.36 3.89 6.65
CA THR A 74 4.57 3.19 6.21
C THR A 74 4.21 2.14 5.16
N LEU A 75 4.63 2.36 3.91
CA LEU A 75 4.44 1.43 2.80
C LEU A 75 5.45 0.30 2.91
N LEU A 76 4.95 -0.91 3.12
CA LEU A 76 5.77 -2.11 3.33
C LEU A 76 6.06 -2.83 2.02
N TYR A 77 5.02 -3.11 1.23
CA TYR A 77 5.13 -3.96 0.05
C TYR A 77 4.04 -3.63 -0.98
N PHE A 78 4.38 -3.78 -2.26
CA PHE A 78 3.46 -3.66 -3.38
C PHE A 78 3.69 -4.81 -4.35
N GLY A 79 2.62 -5.45 -4.84
CA GLY A 79 2.74 -6.53 -5.81
C GLY A 79 1.39 -7.11 -6.20
N THR A 80 1.40 -8.06 -7.14
CA THR A 80 0.25 -8.90 -7.45
C THR A 80 0.17 -10.01 -6.40
N HIS A 81 -1.05 -10.38 -5.97
CA HIS A 81 -1.20 -11.62 -5.20
C HIS A 81 -1.08 -12.79 -6.18
N GLU A 82 0.15 -13.12 -6.55
CA GLU A 82 0.43 -14.35 -7.28
C GLU A 82 0.53 -15.48 -6.26
N LYS A 83 -0.36 -16.45 -6.40
CA LYS A 83 -0.24 -17.76 -5.78
C LYS A 83 0.23 -18.71 -6.87
#